data_AF-A0A3B5Q2Y6-F1
#
_entry.id   AF-A0A3B5Q2Y6-F1
#
_cell.length_a   1.000
_cell.length_b   1.000
_cell.length_c   1.000
_cell.angle_alpha   90.00
_cell.angle_beta   90.00
_cell.angle_gamma   90.00
#
_symmetry.space_group_name_H-M   'P 1'
#
loop_
_entity.id
_entity.type
_entity.pdbx_description
1 polymer ?
#
loop_
_entity_poly.entity_id
_entity_poly.type
_entity_poly.pdbx_seq_one_letter_code
_entity_poly.pdbx_strand_id
1 'polypeptide(L)'
;MLSTALWLCVGVFLWGSAFCDIKCPDGTPCPDLSTCCLTAHGYGCCPYPKAVCCTDKAHCCPYGYRCDLATQMCVKQYQPWIRIPMVKKVAAEVPSTPDLTLTPLEEVEDNNVPDQTKSSVVYCDNFYYCPDGTTCCRHPKGAWFCCPYSPGRCCLDGYHCCPYGYDCDFTYTHCIRQGLEYPFNYKQALASVPASFLAASEDQNNEQEVKSMTLFSPMIRCTSIHEPLISSHVMMLQPKALM
;
A
#
# COMPACT_ATOMS: atom_id res chain seq x y z
N MET A 1 -20.83 -50.28 5.70
CA MET A 1 -19.40 -49.89 5.49
C MET A 1 -19.23 -48.39 5.22
N LEU A 2 -20.02 -47.49 5.84
CA LEU A 2 -19.98 -46.05 5.51
C LEU A 2 -19.37 -45.17 6.63
N SER A 3 -19.46 -45.59 7.89
CA SER A 3 -18.95 -44.81 9.05
C SER A 3 -17.41 -44.73 9.09
N THR A 4 -16.71 -45.81 8.75
CA THR A 4 -15.25 -45.91 8.81
C THR A 4 -14.50 -45.02 7.81
N ALA A 5 -15.16 -44.56 6.74
CA ALA A 5 -14.57 -43.64 5.77
C ALA A 5 -14.48 -42.21 6.33
N LEU A 6 -15.43 -41.80 7.20
CA LEU A 6 -15.52 -40.42 7.69
C LEU A 6 -14.41 -40.09 8.70
N TRP A 7 -13.95 -41.06 9.49
CA TRP A 7 -12.85 -40.88 10.45
C TRP A 7 -11.49 -40.63 9.78
N LEU A 8 -11.25 -41.19 8.59
CA LEU A 8 -9.98 -40.99 7.88
C LEU A 8 -9.80 -39.56 7.35
N CYS A 9 -10.90 -38.87 7.03
CA CYS A 9 -10.85 -37.47 6.58
C CYS A 9 -10.49 -36.49 7.71
N VAL A 10 -10.83 -36.79 8.96
CA VAL A 10 -10.54 -35.92 10.11
C VAL A 10 -9.08 -36.05 10.57
N GLY A 11 -8.51 -37.25 10.50
CA GLY A 11 -7.14 -37.53 10.97
C GLY A 11 -6.01 -36.84 10.19
N VAL A 12 -6.27 -36.34 8.97
CA VAL A 12 -5.25 -35.72 8.11
C VAL A 12 -5.12 -34.20 8.36
N PHE A 13 -6.13 -33.55 8.95
CA PHE A 13 -6.11 -32.10 9.22
C PHE A 13 -5.26 -31.68 10.44
N LEU A 14 -4.56 -32.63 11.08
CA LEU A 14 -3.73 -32.38 12.28
C LEU A 14 -2.23 -32.68 12.09
N TRP A 15 -1.74 -32.69 10.84
CA TRP A 15 -0.31 -32.47 10.58
C TRP A 15 -0.03 -30.97 10.60
N GLY A 16 0.19 -30.45 11.81
CA GLY A 16 0.52 -29.04 12.05
C GLY A 16 1.78 -28.63 11.30
N SER A 17 1.75 -27.43 10.74
CA SER A 17 2.91 -26.80 10.10
C SER A 17 3.99 -26.50 11.15
N ALA A 18 5.03 -27.34 11.17
CA ALA A 18 6.22 -27.08 11.97
C ALA A 18 7.00 -25.92 11.36
N PHE A 19 6.82 -24.71 11.92
CA PHE A 19 7.68 -23.57 11.66
C PHE A 19 9.06 -23.84 12.27
N CYS A 20 10.12 -23.61 11.51
CA CYS A 20 11.50 -23.76 11.94
C CYS A 20 12.09 -22.40 12.28
N ASP A 21 12.65 -22.25 13.48
CA ASP A 21 13.45 -21.08 13.82
C ASP A 21 14.89 -21.25 13.32
N ILE A 22 15.39 -20.27 12.57
CA ILE A 22 16.82 -20.20 12.26
C ILE A 22 17.54 -19.52 13.42
N LYS A 23 18.60 -20.14 13.95
CA LYS A 23 19.37 -19.57 15.05
C LYS A 23 20.53 -18.72 14.54
N CYS A 24 20.58 -17.49 15.00
CA CYS A 24 21.68 -16.57 14.72
C CYS A 24 22.95 -16.95 15.51
N PRO A 25 24.13 -16.41 15.17
CA PRO A 25 25.40 -16.79 15.81
C PRO A 25 25.53 -16.48 17.31
N ASP A 26 24.67 -15.61 17.84
CA ASP A 26 24.48 -15.32 19.28
C ASP A 26 23.43 -16.22 19.96
N GLY A 27 22.79 -17.12 19.21
CA GLY A 27 21.76 -18.05 19.67
C GLY A 27 20.33 -17.51 19.58
N THR A 28 20.10 -16.25 19.18
CA THR A 28 18.73 -15.71 19.06
C THR A 28 17.99 -16.37 17.90
N PRO A 29 16.72 -16.80 18.08
CA PRO A 29 15.90 -17.31 16.99
C PRO A 29 15.42 -16.17 16.06
N CYS A 30 15.32 -16.49 14.77
CA CYS A 30 14.57 -15.72 13.78
C CYS A 30 13.57 -16.64 13.07
N PRO A 31 12.42 -16.10 12.59
CA PRO A 31 11.45 -16.89 11.84
C PRO A 31 12.02 -17.54 10.57
N ASP A 32 11.38 -18.61 10.14
CA ASP A 32 11.58 -19.25 8.83
C ASP A 32 11.77 -18.23 7.69
N LEU A 33 12.64 -18.56 6.73
CA LEU A 33 12.99 -17.72 5.57
C LEU A 33 13.61 -16.33 5.88
N SER A 34 13.85 -15.98 7.15
CA SER A 34 14.56 -14.75 7.53
C SER A 34 16.06 -14.79 7.22
N THR A 35 16.76 -13.67 7.46
CA THR A 35 18.23 -13.62 7.52
C THR A 35 18.69 -12.93 8.80
N CYS A 36 19.59 -13.56 9.55
CA CYS A 36 20.27 -12.96 10.70
C CYS A 36 21.22 -11.85 10.26
N CYS A 37 20.99 -10.62 10.70
CA CYS A 37 21.88 -9.48 10.45
C CYS A 37 22.35 -8.84 11.76
N LEU A 38 23.65 -8.56 11.86
CA LEU A 38 24.23 -7.88 13.01
C LEU A 38 23.61 -6.49 13.23
N THR A 39 23.32 -6.14 14.49
CA THR A 39 22.77 -4.85 14.94
C THR A 39 23.80 -4.09 15.78
N ALA A 40 23.36 -3.04 16.51
CA ALA A 40 24.17 -2.40 17.54
C ALA A 40 24.22 -3.17 18.87
N HIS A 41 23.32 -4.15 19.08
CA HIS A 41 23.09 -4.79 20.38
C HIS A 41 23.17 -6.33 20.36
N GLY A 42 23.39 -6.95 19.20
CA GLY A 42 23.36 -8.40 18.98
C GLY A 42 23.07 -8.69 17.51
N TYR A 43 22.29 -9.73 17.22
CA TYR A 43 21.68 -9.94 15.91
C TYR A 43 20.22 -9.44 15.85
N GLY A 44 19.64 -9.46 14.65
CA GLY A 44 18.27 -9.05 14.38
C GLY A 44 17.79 -9.63 13.06
N CYS A 45 16.48 -9.86 12.95
CA CYS A 45 15.87 -10.60 11.86
C CYS A 45 15.50 -9.69 10.69
N CYS A 46 15.95 -10.05 9.49
CA CYS A 46 15.50 -9.47 8.24
C CYS A 46 14.46 -10.39 7.59
N PRO A 47 13.25 -9.91 7.23
CA PRO A 47 12.16 -10.73 6.68
C PRO A 47 12.38 -11.10 5.19
N TYR A 48 13.63 -11.26 4.78
CA TYR A 48 14.03 -11.64 3.42
C TYR A 48 15.04 -12.79 3.48
N PRO A 49 14.89 -13.83 2.65
CA PRO A 49 15.90 -14.87 2.54
C PRO A 49 17.14 -14.34 1.82
N LYS A 50 18.33 -14.58 2.38
CA LYS A 50 19.63 -14.09 1.88
C LYS A 50 19.67 -12.56 1.77
N ALA A 51 19.16 -11.88 2.79
CA ALA A 51 19.14 -10.42 2.88
C ALA A 51 20.56 -9.82 2.85
N VAL A 52 20.66 -8.61 2.30
CA VAL A 52 21.86 -7.78 2.38
C VAL A 52 21.75 -6.90 3.63
N CYS A 53 22.55 -7.21 4.65
CA CYS A 53 22.63 -6.43 5.88
C CYS A 53 23.25 -5.05 5.62
N CYS A 54 22.58 -3.96 5.99
CA CYS A 54 23.13 -2.61 5.82
C CYS A 54 24.12 -2.26 6.94
N THR A 55 25.13 -1.46 6.60
CA THR A 55 26.22 -1.03 7.50
C THR A 55 25.78 -0.03 8.56
N ASP A 56 24.58 0.54 8.44
CA ASP A 56 23.92 1.35 9.47
C ASP A 56 23.51 0.56 10.73
N LYS A 57 23.65 -0.78 10.69
CA LYS A 57 23.24 -1.74 11.72
C LYS A 57 21.73 -1.79 12.00
N ALA A 58 20.92 -0.86 11.53
CA ALA A 58 19.46 -0.83 11.73
C ALA A 58 18.66 -1.55 10.63
N HIS A 59 19.13 -1.54 9.38
CA HIS A 59 18.32 -1.95 8.23
C HIS A 59 18.94 -3.07 7.37
N CYS A 60 18.14 -3.57 6.44
CA CYS A 60 18.55 -4.54 5.42
C CYS A 60 17.71 -4.43 4.14
N CYS A 61 18.25 -5.02 3.08
CA CYS A 61 17.66 -5.09 1.76
C CYS A 61 17.44 -6.55 1.30
N PRO A 62 16.49 -6.81 0.40
CA PRO A 62 16.35 -8.13 -0.19
C PRO A 62 17.54 -8.47 -1.11
N TYR A 63 17.71 -9.76 -1.41
CA TYR A 63 18.82 -10.26 -2.23
C TYR A 63 18.93 -9.54 -3.60
N GLY A 64 20.15 -9.20 -4.00
CA GLY A 64 20.44 -8.51 -5.27
C GLY A 64 20.34 -6.98 -5.25
N TYR A 65 19.95 -6.38 -4.11
CA TYR A 65 19.96 -4.93 -3.90
C TYR A 65 21.19 -4.47 -3.10
N ARG A 66 21.51 -3.18 -3.13
CA ARG A 66 22.48 -2.50 -2.27
C ARG A 66 21.75 -1.48 -1.40
N CYS A 67 22.23 -1.28 -0.18
CA CYS A 67 21.75 -0.18 0.67
C CYS A 67 22.34 1.15 0.18
N ASP A 68 21.49 2.12 -0.15
CA ASP A 68 21.85 3.53 -0.25
C ASP A 68 21.44 4.21 1.07
N LEU A 69 22.41 4.41 1.96
CA LEU A 69 22.19 5.03 3.26
C LEU A 69 21.80 6.51 3.17
N ALA A 70 22.15 7.20 2.08
CA ALA A 70 21.86 8.63 1.93
C ALA A 70 20.38 8.88 1.59
N THR A 71 19.75 7.96 0.87
CA THR A 71 18.29 8.01 0.60
C THR A 71 17.46 7.07 1.47
N GLN A 72 18.09 6.19 2.26
CA GLN A 72 17.46 5.09 3.01
C GLN A 72 16.69 4.12 2.08
N MET A 73 17.23 3.88 0.89
CA MET A 73 16.61 3.02 -0.14
C MET A 73 17.50 1.83 -0.50
N CYS A 74 16.88 0.68 -0.75
CA CYS A 74 17.47 -0.44 -1.43
C CYS A 74 17.46 -0.18 -2.94
N VAL A 75 18.64 -0.10 -3.55
CA VAL A 75 18.83 0.20 -4.99
C VAL A 75 19.45 -0.98 -5.73
N LYS A 76 19.00 -1.24 -6.95
CA LYS A 76 19.48 -2.37 -7.76
C LYS A 76 20.51 -1.90 -8.79
N GLN A 77 21.70 -2.52 -8.79
CA GLN A 77 22.91 -1.99 -9.47
C GLN A 77 22.71 -1.58 -10.94
N TYR A 78 21.90 -2.33 -11.69
CA TYR A 78 21.67 -2.13 -13.12
C TYR A 78 20.27 -1.59 -13.45
N GLN A 79 19.46 -1.23 -12.43
CA GLN A 79 18.08 -0.80 -12.60
C GLN A 79 17.75 0.38 -11.64
N PRO A 80 18.33 1.59 -11.83
CA PRO A 80 18.24 2.70 -10.87
C PRO A 80 16.84 3.29 -10.62
N TRP A 81 15.87 2.93 -11.47
CA TRP A 81 14.44 3.22 -11.31
C TRP A 81 13.75 2.29 -10.30
N ILE A 82 14.30 1.10 -10.05
CA ILE A 82 13.81 0.18 -9.02
C ILE A 82 14.52 0.51 -7.70
N ARG A 83 13.87 1.36 -6.91
CA ARG A 83 14.27 1.71 -5.54
C ARG A 83 13.11 1.43 -4.60
N ILE A 84 13.35 0.66 -3.54
CA ILE A 84 12.38 0.37 -2.48
C ILE A 84 12.94 0.84 -1.13
N PRO A 85 12.12 1.19 -0.13
CA PRO A 85 12.61 1.58 1.19
C PRO A 85 13.46 0.49 1.85
N MET A 86 14.46 0.89 2.63
CA MET A 86 15.22 -0.03 3.49
C MET A 86 14.35 -0.54 4.65
N VAL A 87 14.32 -1.87 4.84
CA VAL A 87 13.49 -2.48 5.89
C VAL A 87 14.27 -2.54 7.20
N LYS A 88 13.62 -2.13 8.29
CA LYS A 88 14.18 -2.23 9.65
C LYS A 88 14.30 -3.69 10.05
N LYS A 89 15.42 -4.04 10.71
CA LYS A 89 15.54 -5.34 11.37
C LYS A 89 14.53 -5.42 12.50
N VAL A 90 13.79 -6.51 12.56
CA VAL A 90 13.05 -6.88 13.78
C VAL A 90 14.08 -7.28 14.83
N ALA A 91 13.90 -6.91 16.09
CA ALA A 91 14.69 -7.50 17.16
C ALA A 91 14.49 -9.02 17.13
N ALA A 92 15.57 -9.80 17.19
CA ALA A 92 15.42 -11.25 17.25
C ALA A 92 14.70 -11.65 18.54
N GLU A 93 13.87 -12.68 18.48
CA GLU A 93 12.91 -12.96 19.55
C GLU A 93 13.65 -13.38 20.82
N VAL A 94 13.73 -12.46 21.79
CA VAL A 94 14.18 -12.77 23.15
C VAL A 94 13.21 -13.81 23.71
N PRO A 95 13.67 -14.99 24.17
CA PRO A 95 12.79 -16.00 24.72
C PRO A 95 11.94 -15.41 25.85
N SER A 96 10.63 -15.37 25.62
CA SER A 96 9.66 -14.79 26.55
C SER A 96 9.50 -15.67 27.78
N THR A 97 10.37 -15.46 28.77
CA THR A 97 10.11 -15.89 30.14
C THR A 97 8.76 -15.30 30.57
N PRO A 98 7.75 -16.13 30.92
CA PRO A 98 6.45 -15.61 31.31
C PRO A 98 6.60 -14.86 32.64
N ASP A 99 6.44 -13.53 32.59
CA ASP A 99 6.48 -12.68 33.78
C ASP A 99 5.22 -12.90 34.62
N LEU A 100 5.32 -13.82 35.58
CA LEU A 100 4.25 -14.16 36.52
C LEU A 100 4.17 -13.14 37.67
N THR A 101 3.91 -11.88 37.32
CA THR A 101 3.66 -10.78 38.27
C THR A 101 2.26 -10.18 38.12
N LEU A 102 1.24 -11.05 38.00
CA LEU A 102 -0.16 -10.67 38.17
C LEU A 102 -0.41 -10.23 39.63
N THR A 103 -0.42 -8.92 39.89
CA THR A 103 -1.13 -8.35 41.03
C THR A 103 -2.66 -8.38 40.81
N PRO A 104 -3.48 -8.41 41.87
CA PRO A 104 -4.87 -8.87 41.78
C PRO A 104 -5.82 -7.93 41.01
N LEU A 105 -6.96 -8.50 40.61
CA LEU A 105 -8.15 -7.74 40.21
C LEU A 105 -8.61 -6.81 41.35
N GLU A 106 -8.98 -5.59 40.99
CA GLU A 106 -10.23 -5.01 41.48
C GLU A 106 -11.18 -4.92 40.28
N GLU A 107 -12.47 -5.10 40.56
CA GLU A 107 -13.51 -5.32 39.54
C GLU A 107 -14.17 -3.98 39.14
N VAL A 108 -14.52 -3.84 37.86
CA VAL A 108 -15.50 -2.85 37.41
C VAL A 108 -16.49 -3.56 36.51
N GLU A 109 -17.75 -3.57 36.92
CA GLU A 109 -18.83 -4.25 36.21
C GLU A 109 -19.26 -3.51 34.92
N ASP A 110 -19.84 -4.31 34.01
CA ASP A 110 -20.88 -3.98 33.03
C ASP A 110 -21.05 -2.50 32.58
N ASN A 111 -20.94 -2.26 31.26
CA ASN A 111 -22.16 -1.95 30.51
C ASN A 111 -22.06 -2.23 29.00
N ASN A 112 -23.19 -2.64 28.44
CA ASN A 112 -23.33 -3.19 27.09
C ASN A 112 -23.00 -2.17 25.98
N VAL A 113 -22.05 -2.50 25.10
CA VAL A 113 -21.84 -1.84 23.80
C VAL A 113 -21.74 -2.92 22.72
N PRO A 114 -22.49 -2.85 21.60
CA PRO A 114 -22.51 -3.91 20.61
C PRO A 114 -21.21 -4.03 19.82
N ASP A 115 -20.95 -5.25 19.33
CA ASP A 115 -19.80 -5.66 18.50
C ASP A 115 -19.46 -4.65 17.39
N GLN A 116 -18.52 -3.74 17.67
CA GLN A 116 -17.90 -2.93 16.64
C GLN A 116 -16.87 -3.78 15.90
N THR A 117 -17.31 -4.28 14.74
CA THR A 117 -16.56 -5.17 13.86
C THR A 117 -15.16 -4.60 13.61
N LYS A 118 -14.15 -5.21 14.23
CA LYS A 118 -12.77 -4.71 14.27
C LYS A 118 -12.08 -4.85 12.91
N SER A 119 -12.38 -3.91 12.01
CA SER A 119 -11.85 -3.83 10.65
C SER A 119 -10.32 -3.89 10.62
N SER A 120 -9.77 -4.93 10.00
CA SER A 120 -8.33 -5.15 9.86
C SER A 120 -7.74 -4.22 8.80
N VAL A 121 -7.43 -2.98 9.20
CA VAL A 121 -6.82 -2.00 8.27
C VAL A 121 -5.41 -2.42 7.84
N VAL A 122 -5.14 -2.26 6.54
CA VAL A 122 -3.85 -2.56 5.90
C VAL A 122 -3.02 -1.29 5.89
N TYR A 123 -2.01 -1.21 6.75
CA TYR A 123 -1.08 -0.07 6.80
C TYR A 123 -0.13 -0.07 5.60
N CYS A 124 -0.06 1.07 4.89
CA CYS A 124 0.84 1.26 3.75
C CYS A 124 2.18 1.87 4.18
N ASP A 125 2.13 2.86 5.07
CA ASP A 125 3.27 3.40 5.82
C ASP A 125 2.80 4.05 7.15
N ASN A 126 3.65 4.87 7.77
CA ASN A 126 3.35 5.56 9.02
C ASN A 126 2.22 6.62 8.91
N PHE A 127 1.76 6.95 7.71
CA PHE A 127 0.82 8.03 7.43
C PHE A 127 -0.40 7.58 6.62
N TYR A 128 -0.30 6.47 5.87
CA TYR A 128 -1.36 6.01 4.98
C TYR A 128 -1.80 4.58 5.28
N TYR A 129 -3.11 4.33 5.22
CA TYR A 129 -3.72 3.01 5.35
C TYR A 129 -4.82 2.77 4.32
N CYS A 130 -5.15 1.50 4.16
CA CYS A 130 -6.19 0.98 3.29
C CYS A 130 -7.16 0.06 4.06
N PRO A 131 -8.40 -0.13 3.58
CA PRO A 131 -9.34 -1.07 4.19
C PRO A 131 -8.89 -2.53 4.03
N ASP A 132 -9.48 -3.43 4.81
CA ASP A 132 -9.17 -4.86 4.75
C ASP A 132 -9.42 -5.47 3.35
N GLY A 133 -8.73 -6.56 3.03
CA GLY A 133 -8.82 -7.25 1.74
C GLY A 133 -8.21 -6.50 0.54
N THR A 134 -7.51 -5.38 0.77
CA THR A 134 -6.88 -4.57 -0.29
C THR A 134 -5.35 -4.59 -0.23
N THR A 135 -4.68 -4.18 -1.32
CA THR A 135 -3.21 -4.06 -1.40
C THR A 135 -2.79 -2.61 -1.55
N CYS A 136 -1.84 -2.15 -0.73
CA CYS A 136 -1.22 -0.84 -0.85
C CYS A 136 -0.35 -0.73 -2.12
N CYS A 137 -0.74 0.13 -3.05
CA CYS A 137 0.00 0.47 -4.27
C CYS A 137 0.58 1.88 -4.17
N ARG A 138 1.88 2.02 -4.47
CA ARG A 138 2.59 3.29 -4.38
C ARG A 138 2.72 3.94 -5.76
N HIS A 139 2.19 5.15 -5.89
CA HIS A 139 2.23 5.92 -7.12
C HIS A 139 3.61 6.57 -7.37
N PRO A 140 4.10 6.70 -8.62
CA PRO A 140 5.43 7.23 -8.92
C PRO A 140 5.73 8.62 -8.34
N LYS A 141 4.71 9.49 -8.23
CA LYS A 141 4.84 10.83 -7.61
C LYS A 141 4.78 10.82 -6.07
N GLY A 142 4.73 9.65 -5.43
CA GLY A 142 4.90 9.46 -3.98
C GLY A 142 3.64 9.13 -3.17
N ALA A 143 2.45 9.36 -3.70
CA ALA A 143 1.17 9.06 -3.04
C ALA A 143 0.87 7.54 -2.95
N TRP A 144 -0.08 7.17 -2.10
CA TRP A 144 -0.56 5.80 -1.92
C TRP A 144 -2.01 5.62 -2.37
N PHE A 145 -2.32 4.44 -2.90
CA PHE A 145 -3.64 4.03 -3.33
C PHE A 145 -3.90 2.56 -2.95
N CYS A 146 -5.16 2.22 -2.69
CA CYS A 146 -5.65 0.89 -2.33
C CYS A 146 -6.13 0.16 -3.58
N CYS A 147 -5.45 -0.92 -3.94
CA CYS A 147 -5.90 -1.87 -4.95
C CYS A 147 -6.96 -2.81 -4.35
N PRO A 148 -8.16 -2.97 -4.95
CA PRO A 148 -9.25 -3.80 -4.41
C PRO A 148 -9.00 -5.33 -4.49
N TYR A 149 -7.77 -5.76 -4.78
CA TYR A 149 -7.33 -7.15 -4.73
C TYR A 149 -6.31 -7.33 -3.62
N SER A 150 -6.36 -8.45 -2.91
CA SER A 150 -5.29 -8.91 -2.00
C SER A 150 -5.00 -10.40 -2.24
N PRO A 151 -3.77 -10.79 -2.63
CA PRO A 151 -2.68 -9.92 -3.10
C PRO A 151 -2.97 -9.34 -4.50
N GLY A 152 -2.80 -8.03 -4.65
CA GLY A 152 -2.94 -7.30 -5.92
C GLY A 152 -1.59 -6.99 -6.58
N ARG A 153 -1.58 -6.93 -7.91
CA ARG A 153 -0.41 -6.53 -8.72
C ARG A 153 -0.57 -5.08 -9.17
N CYS A 154 0.12 -4.17 -8.51
CA CYS A 154 0.13 -2.74 -8.85
C CYS A 154 0.76 -2.49 -10.22
N CYS A 155 0.14 -1.64 -11.04
CA CYS A 155 0.71 -1.18 -12.30
C CYS A 155 1.76 -0.07 -12.07
N LEU A 156 2.62 0.17 -13.06
CA LEU A 156 3.72 1.15 -12.95
C LEU A 156 3.24 2.61 -12.91
N ASP A 157 2.00 2.88 -13.35
CA ASP A 157 1.38 4.19 -13.19
C ASP A 157 0.92 4.47 -11.74
N GLY A 158 0.73 3.42 -10.93
CA GLY A 158 0.21 3.50 -9.56
C GLY A 158 -1.28 3.79 -9.44
N TYR A 159 -2.01 3.91 -10.55
CA TYR A 159 -3.46 4.13 -10.57
C TYR A 159 -4.25 2.87 -10.90
N HIS A 160 -3.66 1.92 -11.62
CA HIS A 160 -4.31 0.66 -11.97
C HIS A 160 -3.68 -0.51 -11.21
N CYS A 161 -4.45 -1.58 -11.04
CA CYS A 161 -3.91 -2.85 -10.56
C CYS A 161 -4.66 -4.06 -11.13
N CYS A 162 -3.96 -5.20 -11.14
CA CYS A 162 -4.45 -6.48 -11.60
C CYS A 162 -4.61 -7.49 -10.45
N PRO A 163 -5.49 -8.49 -10.58
CA PRO A 163 -5.59 -9.58 -9.62
C PRO A 163 -4.34 -10.48 -9.65
N TYR A 164 -4.16 -11.29 -8.60
CA TYR A 164 -3.03 -12.20 -8.49
C TYR A 164 -2.84 -13.10 -9.73
N GLY A 165 -1.58 -13.21 -10.18
CA GLY A 165 -1.20 -14.01 -11.35
C GLY A 165 -1.37 -13.33 -12.71
N TYR A 166 -1.75 -12.05 -12.75
CA TYR A 166 -1.80 -11.22 -13.95
C TYR A 166 -0.85 -10.02 -13.87
N ASP A 167 -0.29 -9.64 -15.02
CA ASP A 167 0.52 -8.44 -15.22
C ASP A 167 -0.32 -7.35 -15.90
N CYS A 168 0.03 -6.08 -15.70
CA CYS A 168 -0.61 -4.99 -16.44
C CYS A 168 -0.04 -4.91 -17.86
N ASP A 169 -0.88 -4.55 -18.84
CA ASP A 169 -0.39 -4.17 -20.17
C ASP A 169 0.39 -2.82 -20.13
N PHE A 170 1.05 -2.46 -21.25
CA PHE A 170 1.87 -1.24 -21.37
C PHE A 170 1.07 0.08 -21.36
N THR A 171 -0.26 0.02 -21.51
CA THR A 171 -1.20 1.14 -21.39
C THR A 171 -1.86 1.22 -20.01
N TYR A 172 -1.66 0.17 -19.18
CA TYR A 172 -2.26 -0.06 -17.87
C TYR A 172 -3.79 -0.27 -17.88
N THR A 173 -4.41 -0.53 -19.03
CA THR A 173 -5.88 -0.66 -19.14
C THR A 173 -6.39 -2.10 -18.98
N HIS A 174 -5.63 -3.10 -19.40
CA HIS A 174 -5.95 -4.53 -19.26
C HIS A 174 -4.91 -5.29 -18.44
N CYS A 175 -5.35 -6.46 -17.96
CA CYS A 175 -4.55 -7.42 -17.22
C CYS A 175 -4.27 -8.64 -18.10
N ILE A 176 -3.01 -8.88 -18.42
CA ILE A 176 -2.51 -9.94 -19.30
C ILE A 176 -1.85 -11.06 -18.49
N ARG A 177 -1.72 -12.25 -19.07
CA ARG A 177 -1.00 -13.37 -18.43
C ARG A 177 -0.17 -14.13 -19.45
N GLN A 178 1.13 -14.21 -19.21
CA GLN A 178 2.09 -14.96 -20.05
C GLN A 178 2.05 -14.60 -21.55
N GLY A 179 1.74 -13.34 -21.87
CA GLY A 179 1.64 -12.85 -23.25
C GLY A 179 0.29 -13.14 -23.94
N LEU A 180 -0.65 -13.81 -23.27
CA LEU A 180 -2.03 -13.92 -23.71
C LEU A 180 -2.87 -12.81 -23.07
N GLU A 181 -3.53 -12.04 -23.93
CA GLU A 181 -4.62 -11.12 -23.57
C GLU A 181 -5.87 -11.96 -23.28
N TYR A 182 -6.47 -11.82 -22.09
CA TYR A 182 -7.51 -12.74 -21.62
C TYR A 182 -8.92 -12.17 -21.92
N PRO A 183 -9.67 -12.73 -22.90
CA PRO A 183 -10.88 -12.08 -23.38
C PRO A 183 -12.10 -12.42 -22.52
N PHE A 184 -12.94 -11.40 -22.31
CA PHE A 184 -14.25 -11.39 -21.65
C PHE A 184 -14.32 -11.18 -20.12
N ASN A 185 -14.69 -9.93 -19.80
CA ASN A 185 -15.83 -9.59 -18.94
C ASN A 185 -15.69 -9.81 -17.41
N TYR A 186 -14.61 -9.30 -16.82
CA TYR A 186 -14.66 -8.78 -15.45
C TYR A 186 -13.89 -7.45 -15.28
N LYS A 187 -14.44 -6.39 -15.88
CA LYS A 187 -13.97 -4.98 -15.84
C LYS A 187 -12.63 -4.70 -16.55
N GLN A 188 -12.41 -3.41 -16.85
CA GLN A 188 -11.06 -2.83 -17.04
C GLN A 188 -10.26 -3.00 -15.73
N ALA A 189 -8.93 -2.87 -15.78
CA ALA A 189 -8.12 -2.80 -14.55
C ALA A 189 -8.73 -1.77 -13.58
N LEU A 190 -9.03 -2.16 -12.34
CA LEU A 190 -9.74 -1.25 -11.44
C LEU A 190 -8.81 -0.11 -11.04
N ALA A 191 -9.31 1.11 -11.17
CA ALA A 191 -8.68 2.28 -10.58
C ALA A 191 -8.56 2.07 -9.06
N SER A 192 -7.34 2.18 -8.55
CA SER A 192 -7.05 2.12 -7.12
C SER A 192 -7.59 3.38 -6.43
N VAL A 193 -8.18 3.22 -5.24
CA VAL A 193 -8.77 4.32 -4.46
C VAL A 193 -7.67 5.02 -3.66
N PRO A 194 -7.63 6.36 -3.50
CA PRO A 194 -6.63 7.02 -2.65
C PRO A 194 -6.59 6.42 -1.24
N ALA A 195 -5.40 6.20 -0.70
CA ALA A 195 -5.24 5.68 0.67
C ALA A 195 -5.63 6.74 1.71
N SER A 196 -6.25 6.32 2.79
CA SER A 196 -6.68 7.19 3.89
C SER A 196 -5.49 7.64 4.72
N PHE A 197 -5.49 8.91 5.15
CA PHE A 197 -4.42 9.49 5.95
C PHE A 197 -4.69 9.29 7.45
N LEU A 198 -3.69 8.86 8.21
CA LEU A 198 -3.83 8.49 9.62
C LEU A 198 -4.03 9.69 10.57
N ALA A 199 -3.55 10.88 10.21
CA ALA A 199 -3.78 12.10 11.00
C ALA A 199 -5.05 12.87 10.57
N ALA A 200 -6.03 12.17 9.98
CA ALA A 200 -7.34 12.72 9.62
C ALA A 200 -8.40 12.57 10.73
N SER A 201 -7.97 12.40 11.99
CA SER A 201 -8.84 12.14 13.15
C SER A 201 -8.56 13.04 14.36
N GLU A 202 -8.09 14.26 14.13
CA GLU A 202 -8.27 15.38 15.06
C GLU A 202 -9.22 16.39 14.38
N ASP A 203 -10.10 17.01 15.17
CA ASP A 203 -11.16 17.94 14.76
C ASP A 203 -12.15 17.48 13.67
N GLN A 204 -13.10 16.63 14.08
CA GLN A 204 -14.50 16.93 13.75
C GLN A 204 -15.49 16.37 14.78
N ASN A 205 -15.88 17.21 15.73
CA ASN A 205 -17.08 16.98 16.53
C ASN A 205 -17.84 18.30 16.74
N ASN A 206 -18.53 18.75 15.69
CA ASN A 206 -19.66 19.66 15.79
C ASN A 206 -20.67 19.36 14.68
N GLU A 207 -21.94 19.44 15.01
CA GLU A 207 -23.05 18.87 14.24
C GLU A 207 -23.34 19.68 12.95
N GLN A 208 -23.27 19.04 11.77
CA GLN A 208 -24.39 18.39 11.08
C GLN A 208 -25.30 19.35 10.30
N GLU A 209 -25.25 19.29 8.96
CA GLU A 209 -26.48 19.17 8.18
C GLU A 209 -26.27 18.38 6.87
N VAL A 210 -26.87 17.19 6.78
CA VAL A 210 -27.01 16.47 5.51
C VAL A 210 -28.32 16.88 4.85
N LYS A 211 -28.26 17.74 3.83
CA LYS A 211 -29.36 17.92 2.87
C LYS A 211 -28.92 17.54 1.46
N SER A 212 -29.44 16.40 1.01
CA SER A 212 -29.44 15.99 -0.39
C SER A 212 -30.72 16.49 -1.08
N MET A 213 -30.70 16.54 -2.41
CA MET A 213 -31.81 16.95 -3.30
C MET A 213 -32.17 18.45 -3.23
N THR A 214 -32.47 19.17 -4.32
CA THR A 214 -32.59 18.76 -5.75
C THR A 214 -32.30 19.94 -6.69
N LEU A 215 -32.04 19.62 -7.97
CA LEU A 215 -32.34 20.42 -9.18
C LEU A 215 -32.48 21.95 -9.05
N PHE A 216 -31.61 22.70 -9.72
CA PHE A 216 -31.95 23.47 -10.92
C PHE A 216 -30.70 24.07 -11.57
N SER A 217 -30.64 24.08 -12.91
CA SER A 217 -29.75 24.99 -13.65
C SER A 217 -30.53 26.28 -13.93
N PRO A 218 -29.85 27.44 -13.92
CA PRO A 218 -29.55 28.05 -15.22
C PRO A 218 -28.13 28.60 -15.33
N MET A 219 -27.75 28.93 -16.57
CA MET A 219 -26.52 29.67 -16.89
C MET A 219 -26.57 31.12 -16.40
N ILE A 220 -25.40 31.77 -16.24
CA ILE A 220 -24.97 32.96 -17.01
C ILE A 220 -23.63 33.55 -16.52
N ARG A 221 -22.76 33.90 -17.49
CA ARG A 221 -21.62 34.85 -17.46
C ARG A 221 -20.69 34.91 -16.24
N CYS A 222 -19.42 34.58 -16.51
CA CYS A 222 -18.34 35.49 -16.13
C CYS A 222 -18.42 36.75 -17.02
N THR A 223 -18.36 37.96 -16.44
CA THR A 223 -18.15 39.21 -17.18
C THR A 223 -16.71 39.70 -16.98
N SER A 224 -15.98 39.89 -18.08
CA SER A 224 -14.67 40.54 -18.05
C SER A 224 -14.80 42.01 -17.65
N ILE A 225 -13.83 42.51 -16.88
CA ILE A 225 -13.71 43.96 -16.64
C ILE A 225 -12.96 44.58 -17.83
N HIS A 226 -13.57 45.64 -18.36
CA HIS A 226 -13.17 46.52 -19.46
C HIS A 226 -11.94 47.39 -19.04
N GLU A 227 -11.20 48.16 -19.85
CA GLU A 227 -11.41 48.75 -21.19
C GLU A 227 -10.03 49.19 -21.83
N PRO A 228 -9.94 50.15 -22.78
CA PRO A 228 -9.58 50.02 -24.22
C PRO A 228 -8.11 50.40 -24.55
N LEU A 229 -7.56 50.58 -25.76
CA LEU A 229 -7.99 50.78 -27.17
C LEU A 229 -7.09 49.91 -28.11
N ILE A 230 -7.13 49.91 -29.46
CA ILE A 230 -7.75 50.78 -30.48
C ILE A 230 -8.26 49.95 -31.69
N SER A 231 -8.96 50.58 -32.64
CA SER A 231 -9.51 49.94 -33.86
C SER A 231 -8.47 49.70 -34.97
N SER A 232 -8.72 48.71 -35.84
CA SER A 232 -8.07 48.58 -37.16
C SER A 232 -8.95 47.81 -38.15
N HIS A 233 -9.83 48.55 -38.83
CA HIS A 233 -10.80 48.17 -39.88
C HIS A 233 -11.13 49.50 -40.64
N VAL A 234 -11.36 49.61 -41.96
CA VAL A 234 -11.64 48.66 -43.06
C VAL A 234 -11.04 49.14 -44.40
N MET A 235 -10.77 48.17 -45.28
CA MET A 235 -10.62 48.17 -46.76
C MET A 235 -10.75 49.46 -47.63
N MET A 236 -9.78 49.56 -48.57
CA MET A 236 -9.93 49.75 -50.04
C MET A 236 -10.18 51.12 -50.72
N LEU A 237 -9.30 51.39 -51.70
CA LEU A 237 -9.51 51.91 -53.08
C LEU A 237 -9.49 53.43 -53.44
N GLN A 238 -8.76 53.68 -54.54
CA GLN A 238 -8.93 54.72 -55.60
C GLN A 238 -8.37 56.16 -55.34
N PRO A 239 -8.05 56.95 -56.41
CA PRO A 239 -6.76 57.68 -56.47
C PRO A 239 -6.82 59.14 -57.02
N LYS A 240 -5.64 59.67 -57.40
CA LYS A 240 -5.33 61.03 -57.94
C LYS A 240 -5.21 62.11 -56.84
N ALA A 241 -4.51 63.23 -57.02
CA ALA A 241 -3.94 63.82 -58.24
C ALA A 241 -2.56 64.50 -58.03
N LEU A 242 -2.04 65.06 -59.14
CA LEU A 242 -0.91 65.98 -59.33
C LEU A 242 -0.55 66.89 -58.13
N MET A 243 0.75 67.10 -57.88
CA MET A 243 1.55 68.12 -58.60
C MET A 243 3.02 67.69 -58.73
#